data_AF-A0A9P6TUY3-F1
#
_entry.id   AF-A0A9P6TUY3-F1
#
_cell.length_a   1.000
_cell.length_b   1.000
_cell.length_c   1.000
_cell.angle_alpha   90.00
_cell.angle_beta   90.00
_cell.angle_gamma   90.00
#
_symmetry.space_group_name_H-M   'P 1'
#
loop_
_entity.id
_entity.type
_entity.pdbx_description
1 polymer ?
#
loop_
_entity_poly.entity_id
_entity_poly.type
_entity_poly.pdbx_seq_one_letter_code
_entity_poly.pdbx_strand_id
1 'polypeptide(L)'
;GYLTATATRALIFIEADSPAIGLMCFIGVGMAEVSTCEITVKEGQHVKKGSEIGMFHYGGSTFCLIFPKDVNLTGLPSPDMEENVPVKSQLAIAHP
;
A
#
# COMPACT_ATOMS: atom_id res chain seq x y z
N GLY A 1 3.31 -0.51 21.26
CA GLY A 1 1.87 -0.13 21.29
C GLY A 1 1.09 -0.99 20.31
N TYR A 2 -0.24 -1.06 20.45
CA TYR A 2 -1.14 -1.91 19.65
C TYR A 2 -1.86 -1.13 18.54
N LEU A 3 -1.19 -0.12 17.97
CA LEU A 3 -1.84 0.89 17.13
C LEU A 3 -2.56 0.29 15.92
N THR A 4 -1.96 -0.68 15.23
CA THR A 4 -2.59 -1.36 14.09
C THR A 4 -3.81 -2.21 14.49
N ALA A 5 -3.91 -2.65 15.75
CA ALA A 5 -5.04 -3.41 16.25
C ALA A 5 -6.22 -2.52 16.67
N THR A 6 -5.93 -1.32 17.18
CA THR A 6 -6.94 -0.42 17.78
C THR A 6 -7.33 0.76 16.89
N ALA A 7 -6.46 1.24 16.00
CA ALA A 7 -6.76 2.36 15.11
C ALA A 7 -7.72 1.97 13.98
N THR A 8 -8.28 2.96 13.29
CA THR A 8 -9.02 2.75 12.04
C THR A 8 -8.06 2.31 10.92
N ARG A 9 -8.52 1.37 10.08
CA ARG A 9 -7.76 0.85 8.94
C ARG A 9 -8.59 0.97 7.66
N ALA A 10 -7.94 1.38 6.58
CA ALA A 10 -8.47 1.27 5.22
C ALA A 10 -7.85 0.04 4.56
N LEU A 11 -8.69 -0.88 4.09
CA LEU A 11 -8.29 -2.08 3.37
C LEU A 11 -8.73 -1.91 1.91
N ILE A 12 -7.78 -1.84 0.99
CA ILE A 12 -8.05 -1.71 -0.45
C ILE A 12 -7.45 -2.93 -1.14
N PHE A 13 -8.32 -3.78 -1.67
CA PHE A 13 -7.93 -4.95 -2.45
C PHE A 13 -7.81 -4.55 -3.92
N ILE A 14 -6.69 -4.90 -4.53
CA ILE A 14 -6.38 -4.60 -5.93
C ILE A 14 -6.04 -5.91 -6.61
N GLU A 15 -6.88 -6.34 -7.54
CA GLU A 15 -6.55 -7.40 -8.48
C GLU A 15 -5.69 -6.79 -9.59
N ALA A 16 -4.40 -7.12 -9.62
CA ALA A 16 -3.51 -6.64 -10.67
C ALA A 16 -3.81 -7.35 -12.00
N ASP A 17 -3.80 -6.60 -13.10
CA ASP A 17 -3.93 -7.19 -14.45
C ASP A 17 -2.84 -8.23 -14.75
N SER A 18 -1.69 -8.14 -14.07
CA SER A 18 -0.60 -9.11 -14.18
C SER A 18 -0.79 -10.27 -13.19
N PRO A 19 -0.88 -11.52 -13.67
CA PRO A 19 -1.04 -12.69 -12.80
C PRO A 19 0.19 -12.96 -11.93
N ALA A 20 1.36 -12.40 -12.26
CA ALA A 20 2.56 -12.47 -11.44
C ALA A 20 2.41 -11.75 -10.08
N ILE A 21 1.45 -10.82 -9.98
CA ILE A 21 1.08 -10.12 -8.74
C ILE A 21 -0.26 -10.64 -8.21
N GLY A 22 -1.25 -10.74 -9.11
CA GLY A 22 -2.62 -11.11 -8.75
C GLY A 22 -3.24 -10.16 -7.73
N LEU A 23 -4.02 -10.72 -6.81
CA LEU A 23 -4.66 -9.98 -5.72
C LEU A 23 -3.62 -9.49 -4.69
N MET A 24 -3.54 -8.17 -4.48
CA MET A 24 -2.79 -7.58 -3.38
C MET A 24 -3.69 -6.72 -2.49
N CYS A 25 -3.25 -6.44 -1.27
CA CYS A 25 -3.97 -5.59 -0.33
C CYS A 25 -3.10 -4.42 0.13
N PHE A 26 -3.61 -3.21 -0.02
CA PHE A 26 -3.09 -2.04 0.68
C PHE A 26 -3.84 -1.88 2.00
N ILE A 27 -3.07 -1.79 3.10
CA ILE A 27 -3.57 -1.48 4.43
C ILE A 27 -3.08 -0.09 4.82
N GLY A 28 -3.97 0.89 4.85
CA GLY A 28 -3.70 2.20 5.44
C GLY A 28 -4.10 2.22 6.91
N VAL A 29 -3.27 2.81 7.78
CA VAL A 29 -3.52 2.93 9.23
C VAL A 29 -3.33 4.38 9.67
N GLY A 30 -4.40 5.01 10.17
CA GLY A 30 -4.32 6.33 10.77
C GLY A 30 -3.65 6.28 12.15
N MET A 31 -2.66 7.14 12.41
CA MET A 31 -1.94 7.19 13.69
C MET A 31 -2.35 8.42 14.50
N ALA A 32 -2.66 8.26 15.79
CA ALA A 32 -3.20 9.27 16.71
C ALA A 32 -4.72 9.51 16.60
N GLU A 33 -5.30 10.15 17.62
CA GLU A 33 -6.74 10.23 17.89
C GLU A 33 -7.57 10.99 16.84
N VAL A 34 -6.92 11.72 15.93
CA VAL A 34 -7.56 12.56 14.90
C VAL A 34 -7.29 12.09 13.46
N SER A 35 -6.62 10.95 13.29
CA SER A 35 -6.27 10.45 11.96
C SER A 35 -7.40 9.61 11.36
N THR A 36 -7.95 10.07 10.24
CA THR A 36 -8.95 9.31 9.46
C THR A 36 -8.36 8.83 8.14
N CYS A 37 -8.82 7.67 7.67
CA CYS A 37 -8.50 7.15 6.35
C CYS A 37 -9.71 7.41 5.44
N GLU A 38 -9.58 8.27 4.45
CA GLU A 38 -10.58 8.43 3.40
C GLU A 38 -10.23 7.53 2.22
N ILE A 39 -11.17 6.68 1.82
CA ILE A 39 -11.05 5.84 0.61
C ILE A 39 -11.80 6.55 -0.51
N THR A 40 -11.09 6.94 -1.56
CA THR A 40 -11.68 7.64 -2.72
C THR A 40 -11.92 6.72 -3.92
N VAL A 41 -11.20 5.60 -4.00
CA VAL A 41 -11.43 4.57 -5.00
C VAL A 41 -12.71 3.79 -4.71
N LYS A 42 -13.38 3.32 -5.77
CA LYS A 42 -14.59 2.51 -5.68
C LYS A 42 -14.36 1.08 -6.15
N GLU A 43 -15.16 0.15 -5.66
CA GLU A 43 -15.16 -1.22 -6.16
C GLU A 43 -15.41 -1.24 -7.69
N GLY A 44 -14.64 -2.08 -8.39
CA GLY A 44 -14.68 -2.16 -9.86
C GLY A 44 -13.95 -1.03 -10.60
N GLN A 45 -13.43 -0.01 -9.90
CA GLN A 45 -12.65 1.04 -10.53
C GLN A 45 -11.27 0.51 -10.94
N HIS A 46 -10.95 0.60 -12.23
CA HIS A 46 -9.60 0.31 -12.72
C HIS A 46 -8.68 1.49 -12.42
N VAL A 47 -7.48 1.21 -11.91
CA VAL A 47 -6.48 2.21 -11.52
C VAL A 47 -5.14 1.91 -12.18
N LYS A 48 -4.32 2.94 -12.38
CA LYS A 48 -2.96 2.82 -12.92
C LYS A 48 -1.94 3.13 -11.84
N LYS A 49 -0.68 2.73 -12.06
CA LYS A 49 0.42 3.10 -11.16
C LYS A 49 0.43 4.62 -10.93
N GLY A 50 0.35 5.03 -9.67
CA GLY A 50 0.34 6.43 -9.27
C GLY A 50 -1.02 7.12 -9.31
N SER A 51 -2.11 6.41 -9.61
CA SER A 51 -3.47 6.86 -9.35
C SER A 51 -3.71 7.04 -7.85
N GLU A 52 -4.50 8.04 -7.49
CA GLU A 52 -4.98 8.21 -6.12
C GLU A 52 -6.00 7.13 -5.77
N ILE A 53 -5.91 6.59 -4.56
CA ILE A 53 -6.84 5.57 -4.02
C ILE A 53 -7.52 6.02 -2.73
N GLY A 54 -7.03 7.11 -2.13
CA GLY A 54 -7.47 7.62 -0.85
C GLY A 54 -6.45 8.59 -0.27
N MET A 55 -6.71 9.03 0.96
CA MET A 55 -5.84 9.92 1.71
C MET A 55 -5.99 9.73 3.21
N PHE A 56 -4.95 10.13 3.95
CA PHE A 56 -5.03 10.28 5.39
C PHE A 56 -5.30 11.74 5.71
N HIS A 57 -6.19 11.99 6.67
CA HIS A 57 -6.39 13.32 7.22
C HIS A 57 -5.63 13.46 8.54
N TYR A 58 -5.20 14.69 8.83
CA TYR A 58 -4.64 15.20 10.09
C TYR A 58 -4.02 14.18 11.06
N GLY A 59 -2.69 14.17 11.17
CA GLY A 59 -1.94 13.34 12.10
C GLY A 59 -0.84 12.54 11.42
N GLY A 60 -0.37 11.47 12.07
CA GLY A 60 0.57 10.52 11.47
C GLY A 60 -0.16 9.42 10.71
N SER A 61 0.54 8.73 9.82
CA SER A 61 -0.01 7.57 9.11
C SER A 61 1.08 6.52 8.89
N THR A 62 0.66 5.26 8.82
CA THR A 62 1.50 4.18 8.31
C THR A 62 0.70 3.32 7.34
N PHE A 63 1.38 2.50 6.56
CA PHE A 63 0.72 1.59 5.63
C PHE A 63 1.54 0.32 5.43
N CYS A 64 0.89 -0.71 4.90
CA CYS A 64 1.52 -1.96 4.51
C CYS A 64 0.92 -2.42 3.17
N LEU A 65 1.75 -3.02 2.33
CA LEU A 65 1.32 -3.78 1.17
C LEU A 65 1.47 -5.27 1.47
N ILE A 66 0.40 -6.03 1.24
CA ILE A 66 0.38 -7.48 1.42
C ILE A 66 0.19 -8.14 0.06
N PHE A 67 1.07 -9.10 -0.21
CA PHE A 67 1.05 -9.92 -1.41
C PHE A 67 0.79 -11.39 -1.02
N PRO A 68 0.17 -12.20 -1.91
CA PRO A 68 0.09 -13.65 -1.78
C PRO A 68 1.49 -14.25 -1.63
N LYS A 69 1.60 -15.37 -0.90
CA LYS A 69 2.91 -15.97 -0.57
C LYS A 69 3.76 -16.30 -1.80
N ASP A 70 3.10 -16.62 -2.92
CA ASP A 70 3.73 -17.11 -4.14
C ASP A 70 4.16 -15.98 -5.08
N VAL A 71 3.92 -14.71 -4.72
CA VAL A 71 4.41 -13.57 -5.50
C VAL A 71 5.92 -13.44 -5.36
N ASN A 72 6.64 -13.57 -6.48
CA ASN A 72 8.08 -13.46 -6.54
C ASN A 72 8.52 -12.02 -6.83
N LEU A 73 8.90 -11.27 -5.79
CA LEU A 73 9.38 -9.89 -5.91
C LEU A 73 10.90 -9.79 -5.80
N THR A 74 11.49 -8.94 -6.64
CA THR A 74 12.91 -8.56 -6.56
C THR A 74 13.07 -7.04 -6.55
N GLY A 75 14.17 -6.56 -5.98
CA GLY A 75 14.54 -5.14 -6.00
C GLY A 75 13.79 -4.27 -4.99
N LEU A 76 13.10 -4.86 -3.99
CA LEU A 76 12.54 -4.10 -2.87
C LEU A 76 13.66 -3.34 -2.13
N PRO A 77 13.40 -2.11 -1.65
CA PRO A 77 14.36 -1.36 -0.86
C PRO A 77 14.72 -2.11 0.43
N SER A 78 15.99 -2.12 0.79
CA SER A 78 16.44 -2.63 2.08
C SER A 78 16.44 -1.53 3.14
N PRO A 79 16.26 -1.87 4.43
CA PRO A 79 16.41 -0.91 5.53
C PRO A 79 17.81 -0.28 5.60
N ASP A 80 18.82 -0.95 5.04
CA ASP A 80 20.22 -0.52 5.07
C ASP A 80 20.60 0.38 3.87
N MET A 81 19.64 0.73 3.01
CA MET A 81 19.88 1.57 1.84
C MET A 81 20.09 3.03 2.26
N GLU A 82 21.21 3.64 1.82
CA GLU A 82 21.53 5.05 2.14
C GLU A 82 20.80 6.05 1.23
N GLU A 83 20.41 5.62 0.03
CA GLU A 83 19.75 6.46 -0.97
C GLU A 83 18.22 6.41 -0.87
N ASN A 84 17.58 7.55 -1.10
CA ASN A 84 16.12 7.64 -1.14
C ASN A 84 15.56 7.08 -2.45
N VAL A 85 14.47 6.32 -2.36
CA VAL A 85 13.70 5.89 -3.54
C VAL A 85 12.81 7.05 -4.01
N PRO A 86 12.95 7.55 -5.26
CA PRO A 86 12.14 8.67 -5.73
C PRO A 86 10.64 8.32 -5.79
N VAL A 87 9.79 9.29 -5.46
CA VAL A 87 8.33 9.13 -5.53
C VAL A 87 7.90 8.77 -6.96
N LYS A 88 6.99 7.80 -7.09
CA LYS A 88 6.51 7.22 -8.37
C LYS A 88 7.56 6.46 -9.21
N SER A 89 8.79 6.29 -8.73
CA SER A 89 9.79 5.43 -9.39
C SER A 89 9.41 3.95 -9.35
N GLN A 90 10.20 3.09 -10.00
CA GLN A 90 10.06 1.64 -9.86
C GLN A 90 10.52 1.22 -8.47
N LEU A 91 9.62 0.56 -7.72
CA LEU A 91 9.93 0.07 -6.38
C LEU A 91 10.49 -1.35 -6.38
N ALA A 92 9.92 -2.23 -7.20
CA ALA A 92 10.29 -3.65 -7.30
C ALA A 92 9.76 -4.22 -8.63
N ILE A 93 10.23 -5.42 -8.98
CA ILE A 93 9.78 -6.19 -10.14
C ILE A 93 9.16 -7.50 -9.66
N ALA A 94 7.96 -7.79 -10.12
CA ALA A 94 7.30 -9.08 -9.94
C ALA A 94 7.62 -10.01 -11.13
N HIS A 95 7.97 -11.25 -10.83
CA HIS A 95 8.27 -12.28 -11.83
C HIS A 95 7.12 -13.29 -11.91
N PRO A 96 6.90 -13.91 -13.10
CA PRO A 96 5.98 -15.03 -13.26
C PRO A 96 6.30 -16.22 -12.35
#